data_AF-X1KT27-F1
#
_entry.id   AF-X1KT27-F1
#
_cell.length_a   1.000
_cell.length_b   1.000
_cell.length_c   1.000
_cell.angle_alpha   90.00
_cell.angle_beta   90.00
_cell.angle_gamma   90.00
#
_symmetry.space_group_name_H-M   'P 1'
#
loop_
_entity.id
_entity.type
_entity.pdbx_description
1 polymer ?
#
loop_
_entity_poly.entity_id
_entity_poly.type
_entity_poly.pdbx_seq_one_letter_code
_entity_poly.pdbx_strand_id
1 'polypeptide(L)'
;MKVSKIINKCHLEKIVFSANYEISTGYCGDLMSDVMAHAKPDSIWITIQAHKNSIAVALIKDIKAIIFTNNVSISQEVIEKAEEEKIDLFQTSKDSFTISGEIYCMMEAETGKDLNRLIHLFFQISTFDVFGCLGLVRLPDVYCRLQAATKCVTLGSCSILFGTFLIVGFTAAGIKSLLCIIFLVLTAPVAAHVIARGAHRAGVKLWEGSSVDKYAEDKEGKSQSRIK
;
A
#
# COMPACT_ATOMS: atom_id res chain seq x y z
N MET A 1 7.56 -13.98 -10.57
CA MET A 1 8.00 -13.01 -11.59
C MET A 1 8.64 -13.70 -12.79
N LYS A 2 8.33 -13.29 -14.02
CA LYS A 2 9.01 -13.85 -15.22
C LYS A 2 10.46 -13.37 -15.33
N VAL A 3 11.40 -14.30 -15.55
CA VAL A 3 12.83 -13.99 -15.69
C VAL A 3 13.13 -13.00 -16.84
N SER A 4 12.37 -13.06 -17.94
CA SER A 4 12.52 -12.11 -19.06
C SER A 4 12.29 -10.65 -18.64
N LYS A 5 11.42 -10.41 -17.66
CA LYS A 5 11.15 -9.07 -17.14
C LYS A 5 12.31 -8.55 -16.31
N ILE A 6 12.93 -9.43 -15.51
CA ILE A 6 14.14 -9.13 -14.72
C ILE A 6 15.28 -8.76 -15.66
N ILE A 7 15.55 -9.59 -16.68
CA ILE A 7 16.64 -9.36 -17.64
C ILE A 7 16.49 -7.98 -18.31
N ASN A 8 15.29 -7.66 -18.80
CA ASN A 8 15.06 -6.40 -19.53
C ASN A 8 15.16 -5.17 -18.63
N LYS A 9 14.64 -5.22 -17.39
CA LYS A 9 14.66 -4.06 -16.49
C LYS A 9 16.01 -3.85 -15.81
N CYS A 10 16.70 -4.93 -15.47
CA CYS A 10 18.00 -4.85 -14.80
C CYS A 10 19.17 -4.74 -15.80
N HIS A 11 18.89 -4.83 -17.11
CA HIS A 11 19.89 -4.81 -18.18
C HIS A 11 20.95 -5.90 -18.01
N LEU A 12 20.49 -7.12 -17.74
CA LEU A 12 21.38 -8.26 -17.54
C LEU A 12 21.92 -8.78 -18.88
N GLU A 13 23.21 -9.05 -18.92
CA GLU A 13 23.84 -9.80 -20.01
C GLU A 13 23.51 -11.28 -19.86
N LYS A 14 23.17 -11.93 -20.97
CA LYS A 14 22.77 -13.35 -21.01
C LYS A 14 23.99 -14.17 -21.39
N ILE A 15 24.50 -14.98 -20.46
CA ILE A 15 25.61 -15.89 -20.71
C ILE A 15 25.05 -17.26 -21.11
N VAL A 16 24.16 -17.81 -20.27
CA VAL A 16 23.40 -19.03 -20.55
C VAL A 16 21.92 -18.70 -20.31
N PHE A 17 21.08 -18.90 -21.33
CA PHE A 17 19.65 -18.64 -21.21
C PHE A 17 18.84 -19.63 -22.04
N SER A 18 18.10 -20.50 -21.34
CA SER A 18 17.39 -21.60 -21.95
C SER A 18 15.93 -21.28 -22.25
N ALA A 19 15.20 -20.71 -21.29
CA ALA A 19 13.77 -20.49 -21.40
C ALA A 19 13.25 -19.38 -20.48
N ASN A 20 12.04 -18.89 -20.76
CA ASN A 20 11.37 -17.94 -19.88
C ASN A 20 10.48 -18.69 -18.87
N TYR A 21 10.80 -18.54 -17.58
CA TYR A 21 10.07 -19.15 -16.47
C TYR A 21 9.82 -18.16 -15.34
N GLU A 22 9.08 -18.61 -14.32
CA GLU A 22 8.82 -17.82 -13.12
C GLU A 22 9.86 -18.09 -12.02
N ILE A 23 10.29 -16.99 -11.41
CA ILE A 23 11.13 -16.92 -10.22
C ILE A 23 10.26 -16.45 -9.05
N SER A 24 10.34 -17.19 -7.95
CA SER A 24 9.55 -16.96 -6.73
C SER A 24 10.18 -15.90 -5.82
N THR A 25 11.51 -15.91 -5.70
CA THR A 25 12.26 -15.06 -4.77
C THR A 25 13.72 -14.89 -5.22
N GLY A 26 14.48 -14.07 -4.50
CA GLY A 26 15.91 -13.90 -4.73
C GLY A 26 16.72 -14.19 -3.46
N TYR A 27 17.95 -14.67 -3.63
CA TYR A 27 18.94 -14.80 -2.57
C TYR A 27 20.22 -14.09 -2.98
N CYS A 28 20.84 -13.33 -2.08
CA CYS A 28 22.10 -12.67 -2.32
C CYS A 28 23.11 -13.14 -1.27
N GLY A 29 24.27 -13.61 -1.71
CA GLY A 29 25.33 -14.05 -0.80
C GLY A 29 26.45 -14.79 -1.52
N ASP A 30 27.67 -14.66 -1.00
CA ASP A 30 28.86 -15.28 -1.61
C ASP A 30 29.29 -16.56 -0.89
N LEU A 31 28.90 -16.71 0.37
CA LEU A 31 29.26 -17.90 1.14
C LEU A 31 28.36 -19.07 0.73
N MET A 32 28.91 -20.01 -0.02
CA MET A 32 28.17 -21.17 -0.53
C MET A 32 27.45 -21.96 0.57
N SER A 33 28.06 -22.11 1.75
CA SER A 33 27.41 -22.81 2.88
C SER A 33 26.17 -22.09 3.40
N ASP A 34 26.16 -20.76 3.36
CA ASP A 34 25.01 -19.95 3.76
C ASP A 34 23.89 -20.01 2.72
N VAL A 35 24.24 -19.93 1.43
CA VAL A 35 23.31 -20.14 0.32
C VAL A 35 22.69 -21.54 0.40
N MET A 36 23.51 -22.56 0.64
CA MET A 36 23.07 -23.94 0.86
C MET A 36 22.20 -24.13 2.09
N ALA A 37 22.30 -23.26 3.11
CA ALA A 37 21.42 -23.30 4.26
C ALA A 37 20.07 -22.62 3.95
N HIS A 38 20.09 -21.41 3.38
CA HIS A 38 18.95 -20.50 3.44
C HIS A 38 18.26 -20.21 2.10
N ALA A 39 18.91 -20.46 0.95
CA ALA A 39 18.29 -20.22 -0.35
C ALA A 39 17.04 -21.10 -0.53
N LYS A 40 15.99 -20.52 -1.11
CA LYS A 40 14.73 -21.21 -1.40
C LYS A 40 14.73 -21.75 -2.83
N PRO A 41 13.99 -22.83 -3.11
CA PRO A 41 13.79 -23.32 -4.48
C PRO A 41 13.09 -22.27 -5.35
N ASP A 42 13.21 -22.41 -6.67
CA ASP A 42 12.68 -21.49 -7.68
C ASP A 42 13.21 -20.04 -7.55
N SER A 43 14.39 -19.86 -6.95
CA SER A 43 14.97 -18.54 -6.71
C SER A 43 16.01 -18.12 -7.75
N ILE A 44 16.36 -16.83 -7.72
CA ILE A 44 17.55 -16.29 -8.40
C ILE A 44 18.64 -16.02 -7.38
N TRP A 45 19.87 -16.44 -7.67
CA TRP A 45 21.01 -16.24 -6.79
C TRP A 45 21.93 -15.15 -7.32
N ILE A 46 22.25 -14.17 -6.49
CA ILE A 46 23.14 -13.05 -6.79
C ILE A 46 24.45 -13.27 -6.03
N THR A 47 25.56 -13.31 -6.76
CA THR A 47 26.90 -13.52 -6.18
C THR A 47 28.01 -12.95 -7.07
N ILE A 48 29.20 -12.73 -6.51
CA ILE A 48 30.42 -12.48 -7.30
C ILE A 48 31.20 -13.79 -7.58
N GLN A 49 30.82 -14.91 -6.95
CA GLN A 49 31.55 -16.18 -7.01
C GLN A 49 31.27 -16.96 -8.31
N ALA A 50 31.94 -16.58 -9.40
CA ALA A 50 31.89 -17.29 -10.69
C ALA A 50 32.78 -18.56 -10.69
N HIS A 51 32.32 -19.60 -10.00
CA HIS A 51 33.03 -20.87 -9.90
C HIS A 51 32.10 -22.07 -10.09
N LYS A 52 32.62 -23.22 -10.53
CA LYS A 52 31.83 -24.44 -10.80
C LYS A 52 31.04 -24.94 -9.58
N ASN A 53 31.57 -24.71 -8.38
CA ASN A 53 30.89 -25.08 -7.14
C ASN A 53 29.58 -24.30 -6.97
N SER A 54 29.51 -23.07 -7.48
CA SER A 54 28.27 -22.27 -7.47
C SER A 54 27.17 -22.97 -8.30
N ILE A 55 27.52 -23.56 -9.44
CA ILE A 55 26.56 -24.34 -10.25
C ILE A 55 26.05 -25.55 -9.46
N ALA A 56 26.94 -26.26 -8.77
CA ALA A 56 26.57 -27.40 -7.95
C ALA A 56 25.62 -27.03 -6.80
N VAL A 57 25.87 -25.92 -6.08
CA VAL A 57 24.94 -25.53 -4.99
C VAL A 57 23.61 -25.00 -5.53
N ALA A 58 23.63 -24.31 -6.68
CA ALA A 58 22.41 -23.90 -7.35
C ALA A 58 21.53 -25.10 -7.71
N LEU A 59 22.12 -26.17 -8.24
CA LEU A 59 21.42 -27.42 -8.52
C LEU A 59 20.84 -28.06 -7.24
N ILE A 60 21.64 -28.17 -6.17
CA ILE A 60 21.20 -28.77 -4.89
C ILE A 60 20.03 -27.99 -4.27
N LYS A 61 20.00 -26.66 -4.43
CA LYS A 61 18.97 -25.79 -3.86
C LYS A 61 17.82 -25.48 -4.83
N ASP A 62 17.82 -26.09 -6.01
CA ASP A 62 16.83 -25.85 -7.07
C ASP A 62 16.69 -24.36 -7.42
N ILE A 63 17.86 -23.70 -7.55
CA ILE A 63 18.01 -22.32 -7.98
C ILE A 63 18.01 -22.32 -9.50
N LYS A 64 17.13 -21.53 -10.10
CA LYS A 64 16.93 -21.54 -11.56
C LYS A 64 17.93 -20.67 -12.32
N ALA A 65 18.42 -19.63 -11.67
CA ALA A 65 19.29 -18.65 -12.30
C ALA A 65 20.34 -18.10 -11.33
N ILE A 66 21.53 -17.81 -11.85
CA ILE A 66 22.61 -17.13 -11.13
C ILE A 66 22.93 -15.81 -11.85
N ILE A 67 23.02 -14.73 -11.10
CA ILE A 67 23.51 -13.43 -11.57
C ILE A 67 24.90 -13.18 -10.98
N PHE A 68 25.89 -13.08 -11.86
CA PHE A 68 27.24 -12.69 -11.53
C PHE A 68 27.38 -11.17 -11.55
N THR A 69 27.91 -10.62 -10.46
CA THR A 69 28.02 -9.17 -10.25
C THR A 69 29.41 -8.63 -10.60
N ASN A 70 29.54 -7.32 -10.73
CA ASN A 70 30.80 -6.61 -11.00
C ASN A 70 31.56 -7.07 -12.26
N ASN A 71 30.86 -7.59 -13.27
CA ASN A 71 31.49 -8.14 -14.48
C ASN A 71 32.64 -9.14 -14.20
N VAL A 72 32.49 -9.96 -13.15
CA VAL A 72 33.50 -10.98 -12.83
C VAL A 72 33.72 -11.92 -14.01
N SER A 73 34.99 -12.25 -14.30
CA SER A 73 35.32 -13.16 -15.41
C SER A 73 34.73 -14.55 -15.17
N ILE A 74 34.01 -15.08 -16.16
CA ILE A 74 33.39 -16.39 -16.12
C ILE A 74 34.19 -17.31 -17.05
N SER A 75 34.78 -18.36 -16.49
CA SER A 75 35.53 -19.36 -17.26
C SER A 75 34.59 -20.25 -18.07
N GLN A 76 35.07 -20.76 -19.22
CA GLN A 76 34.32 -21.68 -20.07
C GLN A 76 33.82 -22.93 -19.32
N GLU A 77 34.59 -23.45 -18.37
CA GLU A 77 34.21 -24.59 -17.52
C GLU A 77 32.89 -24.34 -16.74
N VAL A 78 32.65 -23.10 -16.31
CA VAL A 78 31.42 -22.72 -15.60
C VAL A 78 30.23 -22.67 -16.54
N ILE A 79 30.43 -22.17 -17.76
CA ILE A 79 29.40 -22.06 -18.79
C ILE A 79 28.95 -23.47 -19.21
N GLU A 80 29.90 -24.34 -19.55
CA GLU A 80 29.64 -25.73 -19.94
C GLU A 80 28.88 -26.49 -18.85
N LYS A 81 29.30 -26.33 -17.58
CA LYS A 81 28.62 -26.98 -16.46
C LYS A 81 27.20 -26.45 -16.25
N ALA A 82 26.97 -25.15 -16.44
CA ALA A 82 25.65 -24.56 -16.32
C ALA A 82 24.71 -25.00 -17.45
N GLU A 83 25.21 -25.16 -18.68
CA GLU A 83 24.46 -25.73 -19.80
C GLU A 83 24.07 -27.20 -19.55
N GLU A 84 25.00 -28.01 -19.04
CA GLU A 84 24.76 -29.41 -18.67
C GLU A 84 23.64 -29.54 -17.63
N GLU A 85 23.70 -28.72 -16.58
CA GLU A 85 22.77 -28.74 -15.44
C GLU A 85 21.52 -27.86 -15.66
N LYS A 86 21.41 -27.18 -16.81
CA LYS A 86 20.31 -26.28 -17.20
C LYS A 86 20.05 -25.13 -16.22
N ILE A 87 21.12 -24.52 -15.71
CA ILE A 87 21.06 -23.34 -14.84
C ILE A 87 21.36 -22.10 -15.69
N ASP A 88 20.44 -21.14 -15.71
CA ASP A 88 20.66 -19.92 -16.48
C ASP A 88 21.68 -19.00 -15.78
N LEU A 89 22.57 -18.43 -16.57
CA LEU A 89 23.62 -17.55 -16.10
C LEU A 89 23.46 -16.16 -16.71
N PHE A 90 23.47 -15.17 -15.83
CA PHE A 90 23.42 -13.76 -16.19
C PHE A 90 24.61 -13.01 -15.59
N GLN A 91 24.98 -11.91 -16.23
CA GLN A 91 26.05 -11.05 -15.75
C GLN A 91 25.60 -9.59 -15.70
N THR A 92 26.16 -8.82 -14.78
CA THR A 92 25.95 -7.38 -14.68
C THR A 92 27.19 -6.66 -14.18
N SER A 93 27.34 -5.40 -14.60
CA SER A 93 28.38 -4.48 -14.12
C SER A 93 28.05 -3.91 -12.73
N LYS A 94 26.81 -4.08 -12.27
CA LYS A 94 26.33 -3.61 -10.97
C LYS A 94 26.89 -4.48 -9.85
N ASP A 95 27.06 -3.89 -8.68
CA ASP A 95 27.39 -4.61 -7.45
C ASP A 95 26.17 -5.38 -6.90
N SER A 96 26.44 -6.29 -5.96
CA SER A 96 25.43 -7.16 -5.34
C SER A 96 24.34 -6.40 -4.60
N PHE A 97 24.63 -5.24 -4.00
CA PHE A 97 23.61 -4.44 -3.32
C PHE A 97 22.66 -3.79 -4.32
N THR A 98 23.21 -3.16 -5.36
CA THR A 98 22.42 -2.47 -6.38
C THR A 98 21.47 -3.42 -7.11
N ILE A 99 21.97 -4.55 -7.60
CA ILE A 99 21.14 -5.51 -8.34
C ILE A 99 20.09 -6.19 -7.43
N SER A 100 20.46 -6.50 -6.19
CA SER A 100 19.52 -7.05 -5.21
C SER A 100 18.40 -6.06 -4.90
N GLY A 101 18.73 -4.77 -4.74
CA GLY A 101 17.75 -3.72 -4.52
C GLY A 101 16.77 -3.55 -5.69
N GLU A 102 17.28 -3.58 -6.93
CA GLU A 102 16.42 -3.51 -8.13
C GLU A 102 15.47 -4.71 -8.21
N ILE A 103 15.99 -5.93 -8.04
CA ILE A 103 15.19 -7.15 -8.12
C ILE A 103 14.16 -7.19 -6.98
N TYR A 104 14.56 -6.83 -5.76
CA TYR A 104 13.67 -6.76 -4.61
C TYR A 104 12.51 -5.77 -4.86
N CYS A 105 12.82 -4.54 -5.30
CA CYS A 105 11.81 -3.54 -5.63
C CYS A 105 10.86 -4.02 -6.73
N MET A 106 11.38 -4.71 -7.74
CA MET A 106 10.56 -5.30 -8.78
C MET A 106 9.62 -6.36 -8.20
N MET A 107 10.14 -7.31 -7.41
CA MET A 107 9.34 -8.39 -6.82
C MET A 107 8.27 -7.84 -5.87
N GLU A 108 8.60 -6.85 -5.05
CA GLU A 108 7.65 -6.14 -4.17
C GLU A 108 6.50 -5.50 -4.96
N ALA A 109 6.83 -4.79 -6.05
CA ALA A 109 5.85 -4.13 -6.90
C ALA A 109 4.88 -5.12 -7.58
N GLU A 110 5.35 -6.34 -7.87
CA GLU A 110 4.52 -7.40 -8.45
C GLU A 110 3.64 -8.12 -7.42
N THR A 111 4.00 -8.05 -6.13
CA THR A 111 3.28 -8.72 -5.02
C THR A 111 2.07 -7.92 -4.52
N GLY A 112 1.82 -6.71 -5.03
CA GLY A 112 0.67 -5.89 -4.62
C GLY A 112 0.75 -5.39 -3.17
N LYS A 113 1.92 -5.45 -2.53
CA LYS A 113 2.12 -4.99 -1.15
C LYS A 113 1.79 -3.51 -0.97
N ASP A 114 1.98 -2.69 -2.00
CA ASP A 114 1.58 -1.28 -1.97
C ASP A 114 0.06 -1.10 -1.85
N LEU A 115 -0.73 -1.97 -2.50
CA LEU A 115 -2.18 -1.95 -2.35
C LEU A 115 -2.59 -2.35 -0.94
N ASN A 116 -1.95 -3.38 -0.36
CA ASN A 116 -2.21 -3.78 1.02
C ASN A 116 -1.83 -2.68 2.03
N ARG A 117 -0.69 -2.00 1.82
CA ARG A 117 -0.30 -0.83 2.63
C ARG A 117 -1.34 0.28 2.54
N LEU A 118 -1.83 0.56 1.33
CA LEU A 118 -2.87 1.56 1.11
C LEU A 118 -4.17 1.18 1.83
N ILE A 119 -4.59 -0.09 1.74
CA ILE A 119 -5.74 -0.62 2.46
C ILE A 119 -5.56 -0.41 3.97
N HIS A 120 -4.44 -0.84 4.55
CA HIS A 120 -4.15 -0.67 5.98
C HIS A 120 -4.17 0.81 6.41
N LEU A 121 -3.68 1.72 5.57
CA LEU A 121 -3.74 3.16 5.83
C LEU A 121 -5.19 3.66 5.94
N PHE A 122 -6.07 3.27 5.01
CA PHE A 122 -7.49 3.65 5.06
C PHE A 122 -8.22 3.07 6.28
N PHE A 123 -7.90 1.83 6.67
CA PHE A 123 -8.41 1.26 7.91
C PHE A 123 -7.88 1.98 9.15
N GLN A 124 -6.64 2.46 9.16
CA GLN A 124 -6.12 3.24 10.29
C GLN A 124 -6.85 4.59 10.45
N ILE A 125 -7.18 5.25 9.34
CA ILE A 125 -7.95 6.51 9.32
C ILE A 125 -9.36 6.31 9.91
N SER A 126 -9.94 5.11 9.85
CA SER A 126 -11.24 4.82 10.47
C SER A 126 -11.29 5.08 11.98
N THR A 127 -10.14 5.13 12.66
CA THR A 127 -10.04 5.53 14.08
C THR A 127 -10.66 6.91 14.35
N PHE A 128 -10.82 7.76 13.33
CA PHE A 128 -11.58 9.00 13.42
C PHE A 128 -13.04 8.81 13.89
N ASP A 129 -13.67 7.67 13.61
CA ASP A 129 -15.01 7.37 14.13
C ASP A 129 -15.03 7.32 15.65
N VAL A 130 -13.96 6.81 16.28
CA VAL A 130 -13.79 6.78 17.74
C VAL A 130 -13.70 8.21 18.29
N PHE A 131 -12.94 9.09 17.63
CA PHE A 131 -12.87 10.51 18.02
C PHE A 131 -14.22 11.21 17.82
N GLY A 132 -14.99 10.84 16.80
CA GLY A 132 -16.36 11.31 16.58
C GLY A 132 -17.29 10.91 17.74
N CYS A 133 -17.26 9.63 18.13
CA CYS A 133 -18.01 9.11 19.28
C CYS A 133 -17.58 9.78 20.60
N LEU A 134 -16.27 9.96 20.81
CA LEU A 134 -15.76 10.67 21.99
C LEU A 134 -16.23 12.13 22.00
N GLY A 135 -16.23 12.80 20.84
CA GLY A 135 -16.76 14.15 20.69
C GLY A 135 -18.25 14.24 21.00
N LEU A 136 -19.04 13.25 20.59
CA LEU A 136 -20.47 13.17 20.92
C LEU A 136 -20.73 13.08 22.43
N VAL A 137 -19.89 12.33 23.16
CA VAL A 137 -20.06 12.13 24.61
C VAL A 137 -19.47 13.30 25.43
N ARG A 138 -18.31 13.82 25.01
CA ARG A 138 -17.50 14.74 25.83
C ARG A 138 -17.78 16.23 25.57
N LEU A 139 -18.32 16.59 24.40
CA LEU A 139 -18.53 18.01 24.07
C LEU A 139 -19.74 18.61 24.79
N PRO A 140 -19.66 19.91 25.15
CA PRO A 140 -20.57 20.52 26.13
C PRO A 140 -21.97 20.81 25.59
N ASP A 141 -22.12 21.08 24.29
CA ASP A 141 -23.41 21.38 23.67
C ASP A 141 -23.67 20.58 22.38
N VAL A 142 -24.91 20.67 21.89
CA VAL A 142 -25.38 19.98 20.67
C VAL A 142 -24.60 20.41 19.43
N TYR A 143 -24.20 21.68 19.34
CA TYR A 143 -23.56 22.24 18.15
C TYR A 143 -22.11 21.77 18.02
N CYS A 144 -21.34 21.80 19.11
CA CYS A 144 -20.00 21.25 19.21
C CYS A 144 -20.01 19.73 18.96
N ARG A 145 -20.97 19.00 19.56
CA ARG A 145 -21.16 17.56 19.32
C ARG A 145 -21.39 17.25 17.84
N LEU A 146 -22.25 18.01 17.17
CA LEU A 146 -22.51 17.87 15.73
C LEU A 146 -21.27 18.15 14.89
N GLN A 147 -20.47 19.16 15.24
CA GLN A 147 -19.23 19.44 14.51
C GLN A 147 -18.24 18.28 14.59
N ALA A 148 -18.07 17.69 15.79
CA ALA A 148 -17.19 16.53 15.95
C ALA A 148 -17.75 15.30 15.22
N ALA A 149 -19.03 15.00 15.41
CA ALA A 149 -19.67 13.85 14.77
C ALA A 149 -19.61 13.94 13.24
N THR A 150 -20.03 15.05 12.65
CA THR A 150 -20.10 15.19 11.19
C THR A 150 -18.72 15.17 10.54
N LYS A 151 -17.70 15.80 11.14
CA LYS A 151 -16.35 15.80 10.54
C LYS A 151 -15.65 14.46 10.70
N CYS A 152 -15.59 13.96 11.95
CA CYS A 152 -14.82 12.77 12.27
C CYS A 152 -15.47 11.50 11.72
N VAL A 153 -16.79 11.34 11.89
CA VAL A 153 -17.51 10.13 11.45
C VAL A 153 -17.60 10.06 9.93
N THR A 154 -17.83 11.19 9.24
CA THR A 154 -17.85 11.18 7.77
C THR A 154 -16.49 10.78 7.21
N LEU A 155 -15.40 11.31 7.75
CA LEU A 155 -14.04 10.95 7.31
C LEU A 155 -13.72 9.47 7.59
N GLY A 156 -14.02 8.99 8.81
CA GLY A 156 -13.74 7.60 9.18
C GLY A 156 -14.57 6.60 8.36
N SER A 157 -15.88 6.82 8.28
CA SER A 157 -16.80 5.97 7.49
C SER A 157 -16.47 5.99 5.99
N CYS A 158 -16.11 7.15 5.41
CA CYS A 158 -15.68 7.20 4.01
C CYS A 158 -14.38 6.42 3.78
N SER A 159 -13.45 6.47 4.74
CA SER A 159 -12.18 5.73 4.66
C SER A 159 -12.39 4.22 4.70
N ILE A 160 -13.29 3.71 5.56
CA ILE A 160 -13.64 2.29 5.60
C ILE A 160 -14.25 1.83 4.27
N LEU A 161 -15.20 2.61 3.72
CA LEU A 161 -15.87 2.27 2.46
C LEU A 161 -14.92 2.30 1.27
N PHE A 162 -13.95 3.22 1.26
CA PHE A 162 -12.92 3.29 0.24
C PHE A 162 -11.92 2.14 0.37
N GLY A 163 -11.49 1.81 1.59
CA GLY A 163 -10.68 0.61 1.85
C GLY A 163 -11.38 -0.67 1.41
N THR A 164 -12.69 -0.76 1.62
CA THR A 164 -13.54 -1.88 1.13
C THR A 164 -13.57 -1.91 -0.40
N PHE A 165 -13.68 -0.77 -1.07
CA PHE A 165 -13.60 -0.69 -2.54
C PHE A 165 -12.25 -1.21 -3.06
N LEU A 166 -11.14 -0.85 -2.41
CA LEU A 166 -9.80 -1.33 -2.80
C LEU A 166 -9.65 -2.85 -2.66
N ILE A 167 -10.35 -3.48 -1.72
CA ILE A 167 -10.34 -4.95 -1.54
C ILE A 167 -11.20 -5.64 -2.60
N VAL A 168 -12.44 -5.18 -2.81
CA VAL A 168 -13.43 -5.89 -3.64
C VAL A 168 -13.44 -5.41 -5.10
N GLY A 169 -12.79 -4.30 -5.42
CA GLY A 169 -12.67 -3.75 -6.78
C GLY A 169 -14.02 -3.37 -7.41
N PHE A 170 -14.09 -3.41 -8.75
CA PHE A 170 -15.27 -3.02 -9.55
C PHE A 170 -16.40 -4.07 -9.56
N THR A 171 -16.64 -4.71 -8.42
CA THR A 171 -17.78 -5.61 -8.22
C THR A 171 -19.03 -4.82 -7.82
N ALA A 172 -20.19 -5.48 -7.81
CA ALA A 172 -21.43 -4.87 -7.33
C ALA A 172 -21.31 -4.31 -5.90
N ALA A 173 -20.52 -4.97 -5.03
CA ALA A 173 -20.27 -4.49 -3.67
C ALA A 173 -19.36 -3.25 -3.64
N GLY A 174 -18.30 -3.22 -4.46
CA GLY A 174 -17.41 -2.06 -4.54
C GLY A 174 -18.07 -0.83 -5.17
N ILE A 175 -18.92 -1.01 -6.18
CA ILE A 175 -19.70 0.11 -6.73
C ILE A 175 -20.67 0.67 -5.68
N LYS A 176 -21.32 -0.21 -4.90
CA LYS A 176 -22.18 0.20 -3.79
C LYS A 176 -21.41 0.98 -2.71
N SER A 177 -20.18 0.58 -2.38
CA SER A 177 -19.39 1.32 -1.38
C SER A 177 -19.04 2.73 -1.85
N LEU A 178 -18.68 2.92 -3.13
CA LEU A 178 -18.47 4.26 -3.71
C LEU A 178 -19.75 5.11 -3.70
N LEU A 179 -20.89 4.52 -4.05
CA LEU A 179 -22.17 5.23 -3.98
C LEU A 179 -22.52 5.61 -2.53
N CYS A 180 -22.24 4.74 -1.56
CA CYS A 180 -22.41 5.05 -0.14
C CYS A 180 -21.53 6.21 0.32
N ILE A 181 -20.29 6.34 -0.17
CA ILE A 181 -19.42 7.48 0.14
C ILE A 181 -20.06 8.78 -0.33
N ILE A 182 -20.50 8.83 -1.60
CA ILE A 182 -21.15 10.02 -2.16
C ILE A 182 -22.39 10.38 -1.34
N PHE A 183 -23.22 9.38 -1.01
CA PHE A 183 -24.41 9.57 -0.21
C PHE A 183 -24.09 10.09 1.20
N LEU A 184 -23.08 9.53 1.88
CA LEU A 184 -22.67 9.96 3.22
C LEU A 184 -22.16 11.40 3.23
N VAL A 185 -21.30 11.76 2.29
CA VAL A 185 -20.73 13.12 2.19
C VAL A 185 -21.83 14.17 1.96
N LEU A 186 -22.88 13.83 1.20
CA LEU A 186 -23.99 14.75 0.96
C LEU A 186 -24.99 14.80 2.11
N THR A 187 -25.31 13.65 2.72
CA THR A 187 -26.37 13.57 3.74
C THR A 187 -25.90 13.99 5.12
N ALA A 188 -24.64 13.76 5.49
CA ALA A 188 -24.14 14.10 6.82
C ALA A 188 -24.19 15.61 7.13
N PRO A 189 -23.78 16.53 6.22
CA PRO A 189 -23.90 17.97 6.46
C PRO A 189 -25.36 18.45 6.50
N VAL A 190 -26.22 17.89 5.64
CA VAL A 190 -27.65 18.23 5.61
C VAL A 190 -28.33 17.82 6.92
N ALA A 191 -28.07 16.60 7.39
CA ALA A 191 -28.58 16.12 8.67
C ALA A 191 -28.10 17.00 9.83
N ALA A 192 -26.80 17.31 9.88
CA ALA A 192 -26.25 18.18 10.91
C ALA A 192 -26.88 19.59 10.90
N HIS A 193 -27.09 20.16 9.71
CA HIS A 193 -27.73 21.46 9.58
C HIS A 193 -29.19 21.46 10.07
N VAL A 194 -29.97 20.42 9.71
CA VAL A 194 -31.36 20.29 10.14
C VAL A 194 -31.45 20.12 11.66
N ILE A 195 -30.58 19.30 12.27
CA ILE A 195 -30.55 19.10 13.72
C ILE A 195 -30.14 20.40 14.43
N ALA A 196 -29.09 21.09 13.97
CA ALA A 196 -28.66 22.36 14.56
C ALA A 196 -29.76 23.42 14.48
N ARG A 197 -30.43 23.54 13.33
CA ARG A 197 -31.56 24.46 13.14
C ARG A 197 -32.76 24.10 14.03
N GLY A 198 -33.04 22.82 14.19
CA GLY A 198 -34.09 22.30 15.07
C GLY A 198 -33.81 22.61 16.54
N ALA A 199 -32.60 22.33 17.00
CA ALA A 199 -32.15 22.63 18.37
C ALA A 199 -32.26 24.13 18.67
N HIS A 200 -31.79 24.99 17.77
CA HIS A 200 -31.91 26.43 17.94
C HIS A 200 -33.37 26.89 17.95
N ARG A 201 -34.25 26.30 17.14
CA ARG A 201 -35.69 26.62 17.15
C ARG A 201 -36.39 26.17 18.43
N ALA A 202 -35.91 25.09 19.05
CA ALA A 202 -36.40 24.60 20.34
C ALA A 202 -35.86 25.41 21.53
N GLY A 203 -35.04 26.45 21.30
CA GLY A 203 -34.47 27.28 22.36
C GLY A 203 -33.28 26.65 23.08
N VAL A 204 -32.63 25.64 22.50
CA VAL A 204 -31.41 25.05 23.06
C VAL A 204 -30.27 26.07 22.95
N LYS A 205 -29.85 26.60 24.09
CA LYS A 205 -28.76 27.57 24.20
C LYS A 205 -27.41 26.94 23.82
N LEU A 206 -26.52 27.77 23.30
CA LEU A 206 -25.12 27.40 23.09
C LEU A 206 -24.42 27.24 24.44
N TRP A 207 -23.26 26.57 24.44
CA TRP A 207 -22.39 26.50 25.60
C TRP A 207 -22.00 27.90 26.08
N GLU A 208 -21.95 28.11 27.40
CA GLU A 208 -21.57 29.38 28.05
C GLU A 208 -20.23 29.96 27.59
N GLY A 209 -19.29 29.11 27.15
CA GLY A 209 -18.02 29.54 26.58
C GLY A 209 -18.10 30.06 25.13
N SER A 210 -19.27 30.04 24.50
CA SER A 210 -19.45 30.45 23.10
C SER A 210 -19.49 31.96 22.97
N SER A 211 -18.61 32.52 22.15
CA SER A 211 -18.47 33.98 22.05
C SER A 211 -19.50 34.67 21.16
N VAL A 212 -20.08 33.96 20.19
CA VAL A 212 -20.95 34.56 19.16
C VAL A 212 -22.06 33.59 18.74
N ASP A 213 -23.28 34.10 18.64
CA ASP A 213 -24.42 33.43 18.00
C ASP A 213 -24.99 34.29 16.86
N LYS A 214 -24.31 34.25 15.71
CA LYS A 214 -24.75 34.97 14.51
C LYS A 214 -26.13 34.53 14.02
N TYR A 215 -26.53 33.28 14.31
CA TYR A 215 -27.81 32.76 13.82
C TYR A 215 -29.00 33.38 14.58
N ALA A 216 -28.82 33.68 15.86
CA ALA A 216 -29.76 34.49 16.63
C ALA A 216 -29.76 35.95 16.16
N GLU A 217 -28.58 36.58 16.01
CA GLU A 217 -28.44 37.97 15.53
C GLU A 217 -29.13 38.20 14.18
N ASP A 218 -28.93 37.28 13.22
CA ASP A 218 -29.54 37.32 11.88
C ASP A 218 -31.07 37.24 11.93
N LYS A 219 -31.64 36.55 12.93
CA LYS A 219 -33.10 36.47 13.12
C LYS A 219 -33.66 37.72 13.76
N GLU A 220 -32.98 38.27 14.75
CA GLU A 220 -33.39 39.50 15.42
C GLU A 220 -33.37 40.69 14.44
N GLY A 221 -32.33 40.81 13.62
CA GLY A 221 -32.25 41.83 12.57
C GLY A 221 -33.36 41.71 11.52
N LYS A 222 -33.78 40.48 11.17
CA LYS A 222 -34.93 40.22 10.28
C LYS A 222 -36.30 40.47 10.92
N SER A 223 -36.40 40.34 12.25
CA SER A 223 -37.64 40.64 12.98
C SER A 223 -37.84 42.15 13.12
N GLN A 224 -36.77 42.91 13.37
CA GLN A 224 -36.82 44.38 13.48
C GLN A 224 -37.08 45.07 12.12
N SER A 225 -36.64 44.49 11.00
CA SER A 225 -36.90 45.04 9.66
C SER A 225 -38.31 44.77 9.11
N ARG A 226 -39.07 43.83 9.70
CA ARG A 226 -40.48 43.54 9.35
C ARG A 226 -41.50 44.39 10.10
N ILE A 227 -41.08 45.11 11.14
CA ILE A 227 -41.94 45.96 11.99
C ILE A 227 -41.86 47.44 11.58
N LYS A 228 -40.99 47.79 10.63
CA LYS A 228 -40.95 49.09 9.94
C LYS A 228 -41.65 48.98 8.60
#